data_AF-A0A1H3RSA0-F1
#
_entry.id   AF-A0A1H3RSA0-F1
#
_cell.length_a   1.000
_cell.length_b   1.000
_cell.length_c   1.000
_cell.angle_alpha   90.00
_cell.angle_beta   90.00
_cell.angle_gamma   90.00
#
_symmetry.space_group_name_H-M   'P 1'
#
loop_
_entity.id
_entity.type
_entity.pdbx_description
1 polymer ?
#
loop_
_entity_poly.entity_id
_entity_poly.type
_entity_poly.pdbx_seq_one_letter_code
_entity_poly.pdbx_strand_id
1 'polypeptide(L)'
;MDAIADPRTILAAGAYGTALLFFVYGGYVLQKARSAEQSRNVRWYLGIGAVVALAMIGFDAFKQQLGGERVAPGVFLTFSPKFSAVGLPEPAVEYRGRTLALSAPIQVSDQSSINISVDAILEKVKGLQQDNRQLQSALGSAALAAQPKELAERIVAADSAGQDPCARGGDATLCGWKQLSKGQLARAETTLLQAVEAAPATDRGAKGAALSGLGEIYAGQGRIDEAKVQLRKAAELGNEGAKKRLAALSLPPQR
;
A
#
# COMPACT_ATOMS: atom_id res chain seq x y z
N MET A 1 -23.17 -30.58 18.70
CA MET A 1 -23.12 -31.19 20.05
C MET A 1 -22.70 -32.63 19.76
N ASP A 2 -21.44 -33.05 19.94
CA ASP A 2 -20.53 -32.96 21.11
C ASP A 2 -19.09 -32.63 20.67
N ALA A 3 -18.41 -31.62 21.24
CA ALA A 3 -17.59 -31.63 22.48
C ALA A 3 -16.09 -31.98 22.24
N ILE A 4 -15.36 -30.96 21.80
CA ILE A 4 -14.03 -30.47 22.23
C ILE A 4 -13.02 -31.43 22.94
N ALA A 5 -11.80 -31.36 22.41
CA ALA A 5 -10.48 -31.45 23.04
C ALA A 5 -9.93 -32.81 23.50
N ASP A 6 -8.96 -33.29 22.73
CA ASP A 6 -7.75 -33.80 23.35
C ASP A 6 -6.88 -32.59 23.77
N PRO A 7 -6.70 -32.30 25.08
CA PRO A 7 -5.94 -31.15 25.56
C PRO A 7 -4.45 -31.20 25.17
N ARG A 8 -3.92 -32.34 24.72
CA ARG A 8 -2.50 -32.48 24.33
C ARG A 8 -2.21 -31.93 22.93
N THR A 9 -3.13 -32.03 21.98
CA THR A 9 -2.97 -31.52 20.61
C THR A 9 -3.17 -30.00 20.53
N ILE A 10 -4.05 -29.45 21.36
CA ILE A 10 -4.28 -27.99 21.45
C ILE A 10 -3.05 -27.28 22.06
N LEU A 11 -2.40 -27.90 23.06
CA LEU A 11 -1.20 -27.33 23.68
C LEU A 11 -0.01 -27.29 22.70
N ALA A 12 0.12 -28.31 21.84
CA ALA A 12 1.17 -28.35 20.83
C ALA A 12 0.95 -27.29 19.74
N ALA A 13 -0.27 -27.19 19.18
CA ALA A 13 -0.63 -26.17 18.18
C ALA A 13 -0.43 -24.73 18.68
N GLY A 14 -0.79 -24.45 19.94
CA GLY A 14 -0.56 -23.16 20.58
C GLY A 14 0.92 -22.83 20.82
N ALA A 15 1.74 -23.84 21.11
CA ALA A 15 3.18 -23.70 21.27
C ALA A 15 3.92 -23.41 19.95
N TYR A 16 3.49 -24.02 18.83
CA TYR A 16 4.06 -23.73 17.50
C TYR A 16 3.77 -22.29 17.05
N GLY A 17 2.54 -21.81 17.27
CA GLY A 17 2.15 -20.45 16.90
C GLY A 17 2.89 -19.37 17.71
N THR A 18 3.10 -19.61 19.00
CA THR A 18 3.85 -18.68 19.85
C THR A 18 5.34 -18.67 19.52
N ALA A 19 5.97 -19.81 19.26
CA ALA A 19 7.38 -19.87 18.85
C ALA A 19 7.66 -19.14 17.52
N LEU A 20 6.76 -19.27 16.55
CA LEU A 20 6.89 -18.63 15.25
C LEU A 20 6.73 -17.11 15.34
N LEU A 21 5.82 -16.63 16.21
CA LEU A 21 5.68 -15.21 16.52
C LEU A 21 6.94 -14.61 17.16
N PHE A 22 7.59 -15.32 18.10
CA PHE A 22 8.85 -14.86 18.70
C PHE A 22 10.01 -14.80 17.70
N PHE A 23 10.08 -15.76 16.76
CA PHE A 23 11.11 -15.77 15.70
C PHE A 23 10.90 -14.65 14.67
N VAL A 24 9.67 -14.45 14.21
CA VAL A 24 9.31 -13.36 13.27
C VAL A 24 9.55 -12.00 13.93
N TYR A 25 9.17 -11.84 15.19
CA TYR A 25 9.40 -10.60 15.92
C TYR A 25 10.89 -10.34 16.19
N GLY A 26 11.67 -11.35 16.56
CA GLY A 26 13.12 -11.25 16.72
C GLY A 26 13.84 -10.88 15.40
N GLY A 27 13.42 -11.48 14.28
CA GLY A 27 13.93 -11.15 12.95
C GLY A 27 13.56 -9.74 12.49
N TYR A 28 12.33 -9.29 12.77
CA TYR A 28 11.88 -7.92 12.48
C TYR A 28 12.69 -6.87 13.24
N VAL A 29 12.99 -7.11 14.53
CA VAL A 29 13.82 -6.22 15.35
C VAL A 29 15.27 -6.18 14.83
N LEU A 30 15.82 -7.31 14.40
CA LEU A 30 17.15 -7.39 13.78
C LEU A 30 17.24 -6.65 12.45
N GLN A 31 16.18 -6.65 11.64
CA GLN A 31 16.15 -5.95 10.36
C GLN A 31 16.09 -4.42 10.54
N LYS A 32 15.48 -3.95 11.64
CA LYS A 32 15.37 -2.52 11.98
C LYS A 32 16.58 -1.99 12.75
N ALA A 33 17.32 -2.84 13.44
CA ALA A 33 18.49 -2.47 14.23
C ALA A 33 19.79 -2.61 13.41
N ARG A 34 20.31 -1.50 12.88
CA ARG A 34 21.58 -1.46 12.13
C ARG A 34 22.86 -1.69 12.96
N SER A 35 22.76 -1.87 14.27
CA SER A 35 23.89 -2.25 15.14
C SER A 35 23.47 -3.35 16.10
N ALA A 36 23.88 -4.57 15.81
CA ALA A 36 23.51 -5.79 16.53
C ALA A 36 24.09 -5.90 17.95
N GLU A 37 24.81 -4.88 18.44
CA GLU A 37 25.72 -5.09 19.57
C GLU A 37 25.23 -4.62 20.94
N GLN A 38 24.03 -4.04 21.05
CA GLN A 38 23.62 -3.46 22.34
C GLN A 38 22.15 -3.68 22.69
N SER A 39 21.71 -4.93 22.80
CA SER A 39 20.66 -5.22 23.78
C SER A 39 20.77 -6.64 24.33
N ARG A 40 20.91 -6.72 25.66
CA ARG A 40 20.89 -7.96 26.45
C ARG A 40 19.60 -8.76 26.23
N ASN A 41 18.52 -8.08 25.83
CA ASN A 41 17.21 -8.65 25.58
C ASN A 41 17.15 -9.44 24.25
N VAL A 42 17.80 -8.97 23.18
CA VAL A 42 17.80 -9.69 21.89
C VAL A 42 18.53 -11.04 21.97
N ARG A 43 19.64 -11.10 22.72
CA ARG A 43 20.34 -12.38 23.01
C ARG A 43 19.48 -13.37 23.80
N TRP A 44 18.62 -12.87 24.69
CA TRP A 44 17.72 -13.72 25.46
C TRP A 44 16.59 -14.31 24.58
N TYR A 45 15.99 -13.50 23.70
CA TYR A 45 14.98 -13.98 22.75
C TYR A 45 15.53 -14.96 21.72
N LEU A 46 16.73 -14.73 21.18
CA LEU A 46 17.43 -15.69 20.31
C LEU A 46 17.83 -16.97 21.05
N GLY A 47 18.25 -16.85 22.31
CA GLY A 47 18.57 -17.99 23.17
C GLY A 47 17.36 -18.89 23.44
N ILE A 48 16.20 -18.30 23.73
CA ILE A 48 14.94 -19.05 23.90
C ILE A 48 14.53 -19.72 22.58
N GLY A 49 14.65 -19.02 21.45
CA GLY A 49 14.38 -19.58 20.13
C GLY A 49 15.25 -20.81 19.80
N ALA A 50 16.54 -20.77 20.13
CA ALA A 50 17.47 -21.86 19.91
C ALA A 50 17.22 -23.07 20.85
N VAL A 51 16.89 -22.82 22.13
CA VAL A 51 16.57 -23.89 23.10
C VAL A 51 15.29 -24.61 22.72
N VAL A 52 14.26 -23.89 22.24
CA VAL A 52 13.02 -24.49 21.76
C VAL A 52 13.26 -25.33 20.49
N ALA A 53 14.12 -24.88 19.57
CA ALA A 53 14.50 -25.66 18.39
C ALA A 53 15.28 -26.94 18.75
N LEU A 54 16.20 -26.89 19.72
CA LEU A 54 16.93 -28.07 20.21
C LEU A 54 16.02 -29.05 20.96
N ALA A 55 15.05 -28.55 21.74
CA ALA A 55 14.03 -29.37 22.37
C ALA A 55 13.09 -30.03 21.33
N MET A 56 12.79 -29.35 20.21
CA MET A 56 12.05 -29.93 19.07
C MET A 56 12.83 -31.08 18.41
N ILE A 57 14.13 -30.94 18.17
CA ILE A 57 14.97 -32.02 17.62
C ILE A 57 15.07 -33.21 18.59
N GLY A 58 15.20 -32.93 19.89
CA GLY A 58 15.22 -33.97 20.94
C GLY A 58 13.88 -34.67 21.12
N PHE A 59 12.76 -33.97 20.95
CA PHE A 59 11.40 -34.55 21.07
C PHE A 59 11.00 -35.38 19.85
N ASP A 60 11.45 -35.00 18.64
CA ASP A 60 11.31 -35.83 17.43
C ASP A 60 12.17 -37.11 17.51
N ALA A 61 13.41 -37.00 18.01
CA ALA A 61 14.27 -38.16 18.28
C ALA A 61 13.67 -39.08 19.38
N PHE A 62 13.05 -38.50 20.41
CA PHE A 62 12.36 -39.24 21.48
C PHE A 62 11.10 -39.97 20.99
N LYS A 63 10.35 -39.38 20.04
CA LYS A 63 9.24 -40.08 19.36
C LYS A 63 9.71 -41.22 18.46
N GLN A 64 10.84 -41.08 17.78
CA GLN A 64 11.41 -42.16 16.95
C GLN A 64 11.79 -43.40 17.76
N GLN A 65 12.09 -43.24 19.06
CA GLN A 65 12.54 -44.34 19.93
C GLN A 65 11.40 -45.10 20.63
N LEU A 66 10.15 -44.61 20.60
CA LEU A 66 9.03 -45.14 21.39
C LEU A 66 7.91 -45.85 20.62
N GLY A 67 8.02 -46.02 19.30
CA GLY A 67 7.31 -47.08 18.59
C GLY A 67 6.34 -46.64 17.50
N GLY A 68 6.28 -47.49 16.47
CA GLY A 68 5.08 -47.83 15.69
C GLY A 68 4.47 -46.73 14.83
N GLU A 69 4.71 -46.85 13.53
CA GLU A 69 4.00 -46.16 12.43
C GLU A 69 4.28 -44.65 12.25
N ARG A 70 4.97 -44.33 11.15
CA ARG A 70 5.17 -42.95 10.68
C ARG A 70 3.83 -42.37 10.23
N VAL A 71 3.09 -41.74 11.13
CA VAL A 71 1.89 -40.98 10.77
C VAL A 71 2.33 -39.72 10.05
N ALA A 72 2.15 -39.67 8.73
CA ALA A 72 2.31 -38.44 7.96
C ALA A 72 1.28 -37.42 8.46
N PRO A 73 1.71 -36.26 9.02
CA PRO A 73 0.76 -35.28 9.53
C PRO A 73 0.06 -34.60 8.36
N GLY A 74 -1.28 -34.62 8.36
CA GLY A 74 -2.08 -33.84 7.42
C GLY A 74 -1.92 -32.34 7.69
N VAL A 75 -1.45 -31.60 6.69
CA VAL A 75 -1.30 -30.13 6.77
C VAL A 75 -2.48 -29.46 6.07
N PHE A 76 -3.08 -28.46 6.71
CA PHE A 76 -4.13 -27.61 6.15
C PHE A 76 -3.59 -26.22 5.88
N LEU A 77 -3.78 -25.72 4.65
CA LEU A 77 -3.43 -24.35 4.28
C LEU A 77 -4.70 -23.49 4.30
N THR A 78 -4.79 -22.55 5.23
CA THR A 78 -5.91 -21.61 5.29
C THR A 78 -5.41 -20.17 5.20
N PHE A 79 -6.10 -19.33 4.44
CA PHE A 79 -5.81 -17.90 4.34
C PHE A 79 -6.90 -17.10 5.05
N SER A 80 -6.48 -16.19 5.93
CA SER A 80 -7.38 -15.30 6.67
C SER A 80 -6.87 -13.85 6.58
N PRO A 81 -7.68 -12.90 6.06
CA PRO A 81 -9.03 -13.08 5.53
C PRO A 81 -9.04 -13.89 4.21
N LYS A 82 -10.21 -14.44 3.83
CA LYS A 82 -10.40 -15.09 2.53
C LYS A 82 -10.16 -14.08 1.40
N PHE A 83 -9.53 -14.48 0.29
CA PHE A 83 -9.27 -13.57 -0.83
C PHE A 83 -10.56 -13.05 -1.45
N SER A 84 -11.56 -13.92 -1.56
CA SER A 84 -12.93 -13.57 -1.97
C SER A 84 -13.58 -12.49 -1.09
N ALA A 85 -13.28 -12.45 0.22
CA ALA A 85 -13.82 -11.44 1.13
C ALA A 85 -13.24 -10.03 0.88
N VAL A 86 -12.10 -9.94 0.20
CA VAL A 86 -11.46 -8.68 -0.21
C VAL A 86 -11.51 -8.46 -1.72
N GLY A 87 -12.36 -9.20 -2.44
CA GLY A 87 -12.57 -9.04 -3.89
C GLY A 87 -11.38 -9.50 -4.76
N LEU A 88 -10.49 -10.32 -4.21
CA LEU A 88 -9.36 -10.91 -4.91
C LEU A 88 -9.67 -12.36 -5.30
N PRO A 89 -9.15 -12.84 -6.44
CA PRO A 89 -9.28 -14.25 -6.81
C PRO A 89 -8.51 -15.13 -5.83
N GLU A 90 -9.00 -16.34 -5.57
CA GLU A 90 -8.31 -17.31 -4.72
C GLU A 90 -7.02 -17.79 -5.42
N PRO A 91 -5.91 -17.98 -4.67
CA PRO A 91 -4.65 -18.43 -5.24
C PRO A 91 -4.70 -19.91 -5.64
N ALA A 92 -3.94 -20.27 -6.69
CA ALA A 92 -3.80 -21.66 -7.09
C ALA A 92 -2.69 -22.33 -6.27
N VAL A 93 -3.04 -23.38 -5.52
CA VAL A 93 -2.06 -24.17 -4.76
C VAL A 93 -1.77 -25.44 -5.54
N GLU A 94 -0.51 -25.70 -5.89
CA GLU A 94 -0.09 -26.90 -6.58
C GLU A 94 0.84 -27.76 -5.71
N TYR A 95 0.56 -29.06 -5.69
CA TYR A 95 1.36 -30.07 -5.03
C TYR A 95 1.63 -31.23 -5.98
N ARG A 96 2.91 -31.51 -6.26
CA ARG A 96 3.34 -32.55 -7.22
C ARG A 96 2.62 -32.46 -8.58
N GLY A 97 2.41 -31.23 -9.08
CA GLY A 97 1.74 -30.98 -10.36
C GLY A 97 0.21 -31.15 -10.35
N ARG A 98 -0.41 -31.26 -9.17
CA ARG A 98 -1.88 -31.25 -9.01
C ARG A 98 -2.33 -30.00 -8.29
N THR A 99 -3.30 -29.29 -8.84
CA THR A 99 -3.99 -28.18 -8.18
C THR A 99 -4.82 -28.72 -7.01
N LEU A 100 -4.62 -28.15 -5.81
CA LEU A 100 -5.27 -28.54 -4.58
C LEU A 100 -6.34 -27.51 -4.18
N ALA A 101 -7.43 -28.02 -3.64
CA ALA A 101 -8.42 -27.18 -2.96
C ALA A 101 -7.90 -26.74 -1.60
N LEU A 102 -8.04 -25.44 -1.29
CA LEU A 102 -7.58 -24.76 -0.07
C LEU A 102 -8.17 -25.31 1.25
N SER A 103 -9.05 -26.31 1.20
CA SER A 103 -9.74 -26.88 2.36
C SER A 103 -9.48 -28.38 2.55
N ALA A 104 -8.64 -29.00 1.71
CA ALA A 104 -8.37 -30.44 1.75
C ALA A 104 -7.09 -30.77 2.54
N PRO A 105 -7.06 -31.86 3.32
CA PRO A 105 -5.86 -32.30 4.04
C PRO A 105 -4.76 -32.72 3.05
N ILE A 106 -3.55 -32.20 3.25
CA ILE A 106 -2.37 -32.51 2.41
C ILE A 106 -1.43 -33.43 3.19
N GLN A 107 -1.12 -34.60 2.62
CA GLN A 107 -0.08 -35.49 3.15
C GLN A 107 1.29 -35.03 2.67
N VAL A 108 2.09 -34.45 3.59
CA VAL A 108 3.43 -33.93 3.30
C VAL A 108 4.48 -35.00 3.65
N SER A 109 5.38 -35.28 2.72
CA SER A 109 6.52 -36.21 2.89
C SER A 109 7.82 -35.40 2.97
N ASP A 110 8.86 -35.97 3.57
CA ASP A 110 10.12 -35.35 3.99
C ASP A 110 10.91 -34.57 2.90
N GLN A 111 10.49 -34.62 1.63
CA GLN A 111 11.11 -33.89 0.50
C GLN A 111 10.11 -33.15 -0.41
N SER A 112 8.89 -32.83 0.06
CA SER A 112 7.88 -32.18 -0.78
C SER A 112 7.96 -30.64 -0.78
N SER A 113 7.94 -30.02 -1.96
CA SER A 113 7.71 -28.58 -2.14
C SER A 113 6.25 -28.28 -2.50
N ILE A 114 5.61 -27.32 -1.82
CA ILE A 114 4.29 -26.79 -2.16
C ILE A 114 4.50 -25.49 -2.95
N ASN A 115 3.91 -25.40 -4.14
CA ASN A 115 3.95 -24.18 -4.95
C ASN A 115 2.62 -23.44 -4.82
N ILE A 116 2.64 -22.13 -4.56
CA ILE A 116 1.44 -21.30 -4.44
C ILE A 116 1.54 -20.20 -5.49
N SER A 117 0.75 -20.31 -6.56
CA SER A 117 0.65 -19.27 -7.59
C SER A 117 -0.39 -18.21 -7.18
N VAL A 118 0.01 -16.95 -7.36
CA VAL A 118 -0.81 -15.75 -7.11
C VAL A 118 -0.99 -14.93 -8.39
N ASP A 119 -0.85 -15.55 -9.57
CA ASP A 119 -0.84 -14.85 -10.86
C ASP A 119 -2.14 -14.07 -11.13
N ALA A 120 -3.29 -14.69 -10.86
CA ALA A 120 -4.59 -14.02 -11.00
C ALA A 120 -4.75 -12.83 -10.03
N ILE A 121 -4.16 -12.91 -8.84
CA ILE A 121 -4.16 -11.81 -7.86
C ILE A 121 -3.27 -10.68 -8.38
N LEU A 122 -2.08 -11.01 -8.89
CA LEU A 122 -1.16 -10.04 -9.49
C LEU A 122 -1.80 -9.32 -10.69
N GLU A 123 -2.50 -10.04 -11.56
CA GLU A 123 -3.23 -9.46 -12.69
C GLU A 123 -4.36 -8.54 -12.22
N LYS A 124 -5.18 -8.98 -11.24
CA LYS A 124 -6.25 -8.15 -10.70
C LYS A 124 -5.73 -6.89 -10.04
N VAL A 125 -4.64 -6.98 -9.28
CA VAL A 125 -3.98 -5.83 -8.65
C VAL A 125 -3.39 -4.89 -9.71
N LYS A 126 -2.74 -5.41 -10.75
CA LYS A 126 -2.26 -4.60 -11.87
C LYS A 126 -3.42 -3.86 -12.57
N GLY A 127 -4.54 -4.54 -12.79
CA GLY A 127 -5.76 -3.94 -13.35
C GLY A 127 -6.29 -2.82 -12.46
N LEU A 128 -6.50 -3.08 -11.17
CA LEU A 128 -6.95 -2.06 -10.20
C LEU A 128 -5.99 -0.87 -10.12
N GLN A 129 -4.67 -1.11 -10.22
CA GLN A 129 -3.67 -0.06 -10.24
C GLN A 129 -3.72 0.76 -11.55
N GLN A 130 -4.01 0.13 -12.68
CA GLN A 130 -4.22 0.82 -13.96
C GLN A 130 -5.50 1.66 -13.91
N ASP A 131 -6.61 1.10 -13.46
CA ASP A 131 -7.90 1.78 -13.33
C ASP A 131 -7.78 3.00 -12.40
N ASN A 132 -7.13 2.84 -11.25
CA ASN A 132 -6.89 3.96 -10.32
C ASN A 132 -6.05 5.06 -10.96
N ARG A 133 -5.00 4.72 -11.72
CA ARG A 133 -4.21 5.73 -12.46
C ARG A 133 -5.04 6.46 -13.52
N GLN A 134 -5.90 5.74 -14.25
CA GLN A 134 -6.79 6.35 -15.25
C GLN A 134 -7.76 7.32 -14.58
N LEU A 135 -8.40 6.93 -13.47
CA LEU A 135 -9.28 7.80 -12.69
C LEU A 135 -8.55 9.05 -12.19
N GLN A 136 -7.32 8.91 -11.69
CA GLN A 136 -6.51 10.04 -11.25
C GLN A 136 -6.17 11.00 -12.39
N SER A 137 -5.85 10.48 -13.59
CA SER A 137 -5.61 11.33 -14.76
C SER A 137 -6.88 12.04 -15.24
N ALA A 138 -8.04 11.36 -15.22
CA ALA A 138 -9.31 11.95 -15.60
C ALA A 138 -9.76 13.04 -14.61
N LEU A 139 -9.53 12.82 -13.31
CA LEU A 139 -9.74 13.83 -12.29
C LEU A 139 -8.82 15.05 -12.53
N GLY A 140 -7.53 14.80 -12.78
CA GLY A 140 -6.56 15.85 -13.04
C GLY A 140 -6.85 16.67 -14.29
N SER A 141 -7.31 16.04 -15.37
CA SER A 141 -7.70 16.74 -16.59
C SER A 141 -8.99 17.54 -16.41
N ALA A 142 -9.97 17.02 -15.67
CA ALA A 142 -11.18 17.75 -15.31
C ALA A 142 -10.87 18.97 -14.41
N ALA A 143 -9.98 18.81 -13.44
CA ALA A 143 -9.51 19.89 -12.58
C ALA A 143 -8.82 21.00 -13.40
N LEU A 144 -7.96 20.61 -14.36
CA LEU A 144 -7.31 21.57 -15.25
C LEU A 144 -8.33 22.28 -16.16
N ALA A 145 -9.37 21.59 -16.62
CA ALA A 145 -10.43 22.20 -17.44
C ALA A 145 -11.28 23.24 -16.69
N ALA A 146 -11.33 23.17 -15.35
CA ALA A 146 -12.00 24.16 -14.51
C ALA A 146 -11.17 25.44 -14.29
N GLN A 147 -9.88 25.43 -14.64
CA GLN A 147 -8.97 26.58 -14.53
C GLN A 147 -9.12 27.53 -15.73
N PRO A 148 -8.56 28.75 -15.64
CA PRO A 148 -8.47 29.64 -16.81
C PRO A 148 -7.78 28.94 -17.98
N LYS A 149 -8.36 29.05 -19.19
CA LYS A 149 -7.85 28.39 -20.41
C LYS A 149 -6.37 28.67 -20.67
N GLU A 150 -5.94 29.89 -20.36
CA GLU A 150 -4.55 30.35 -20.39
C GLU A 150 -3.58 29.37 -19.70
N LEU A 151 -3.98 28.75 -18.58
CA LEU A 151 -3.11 27.82 -17.84
C LEU A 151 -2.86 26.54 -18.65
N ALA A 152 -3.91 25.97 -19.25
CA ALA A 152 -3.78 24.79 -20.09
C ALA A 152 -2.97 25.08 -21.35
N GLU A 153 -3.20 26.24 -21.97
CA GLU A 153 -2.46 26.70 -23.15
C GLU A 153 -0.98 26.90 -22.84
N ARG A 154 -0.63 27.48 -21.68
CA ARG A 154 0.76 27.63 -21.23
C ARG A 154 1.47 26.28 -21.04
N ILE A 155 0.77 25.26 -20.53
CA ILE A 155 1.34 23.91 -20.40
C ILE A 155 1.63 23.31 -21.78
N VAL A 156 0.68 23.41 -22.71
CA VAL A 156 0.83 22.89 -24.08
C VAL A 156 1.90 23.66 -24.86
N ALA A 157 1.96 24.98 -24.70
CA ALA A 157 2.95 25.83 -25.34
C ALA A 157 4.37 25.51 -24.84
N ALA A 158 4.55 25.28 -23.53
CA ALA A 158 5.83 24.88 -22.96
C ALA A 158 6.31 23.53 -23.55
N ASP A 159 5.41 22.55 -23.66
CA ASP A 159 5.70 21.26 -24.28
C ASP A 159 6.08 21.40 -25.77
N SER A 160 5.39 22.27 -26.50
CA SER A 160 5.61 22.51 -27.94
C SER A 160 6.92 23.27 -28.22
N ALA A 161 7.34 24.13 -27.29
CA ALA A 161 8.59 24.88 -27.36
C ALA A 161 9.82 24.05 -26.92
N GLY A 162 9.64 22.77 -26.56
CA GLY A 162 10.70 21.93 -26.00
C GLY A 162 11.17 22.38 -24.61
N GLN A 163 10.41 23.25 -23.95
CA GLN A 163 10.70 23.79 -22.62
C GLN A 163 9.88 22.98 -21.62
N ASP A 164 10.43 21.90 -21.09
CA ASP A 164 9.71 21.14 -20.06
C ASP A 164 9.56 22.01 -18.79
N PRO A 165 8.33 22.38 -18.38
CA PRO A 165 8.15 23.19 -17.18
C PRO A 165 8.65 22.47 -15.92
N CYS A 166 8.82 21.14 -15.98
CA CYS A 166 9.38 20.33 -14.92
C CYS A 166 10.92 20.24 -14.92
N ALA A 167 11.60 20.83 -15.91
CA ALA A 167 13.06 20.91 -15.91
C ALA A 167 13.57 21.85 -14.81
N ARG A 168 14.86 21.74 -14.48
CA ARG A 168 15.50 22.62 -13.49
C ARG A 168 15.40 24.08 -13.94
N GLY A 169 14.80 24.92 -13.10
CA GLY A 169 14.56 26.34 -13.39
C GLY A 169 13.29 26.62 -14.22
N GLY A 170 12.49 25.59 -14.52
CA GLY A 170 11.18 25.75 -15.12
C GLY A 170 10.13 26.31 -14.16
N ASP A 171 8.95 26.64 -14.69
CA ASP A 171 7.81 27.11 -13.88
C ASP A 171 7.23 25.94 -13.07
N ALA A 172 7.54 25.93 -11.76
CA ALA A 172 7.09 24.91 -10.82
C ALA A 172 5.55 24.81 -10.74
N THR A 173 4.83 25.92 -10.94
CA THR A 173 3.36 25.92 -10.96
C THR A 173 2.87 25.17 -12.19
N LEU A 174 3.41 25.48 -13.38
CA LEU A 174 3.07 24.76 -14.61
C LEU A 174 3.45 23.28 -14.53
N CYS A 175 4.61 22.96 -13.95
CA CYS A 175 5.02 21.57 -13.74
C CYS A 175 4.03 20.82 -12.85
N GLY A 176 3.63 21.41 -11.73
CA GLY A 176 2.66 20.81 -10.82
C GLY A 176 1.33 20.52 -11.49
N TRP A 177 0.80 21.45 -12.28
CA TRP A 177 -0.43 21.25 -13.05
C TRP A 177 -0.30 20.20 -14.16
N LYS A 178 0.84 20.14 -14.85
CA LYS A 178 1.15 19.10 -15.83
C LYS A 178 1.26 17.71 -15.18
N GLN A 179 1.81 17.62 -13.97
CA GLN A 179 1.86 16.38 -13.21
C GLN A 179 0.45 15.96 -12.76
N LEU A 180 -0.36 16.91 -12.29
CA LEU A 180 -1.74 16.68 -11.88
C LEU A 180 -2.58 16.16 -13.06
N SER A 181 -2.50 16.76 -14.24
CA SER A 181 -3.24 16.29 -15.42
C SER A 181 -2.83 14.89 -15.88
N LYS A 182 -1.62 14.43 -15.53
CA LYS A 182 -1.14 13.06 -15.74
C LYS A 182 -1.51 12.10 -14.61
N GLY A 183 -2.30 12.54 -13.62
CA GLY A 183 -2.67 11.74 -12.45
C GLY A 183 -1.55 11.54 -11.44
N GLN A 184 -0.42 12.26 -11.54
CA GLN A 184 0.73 12.11 -10.66
C GLN A 184 0.54 12.90 -9.35
N LEU A 185 -0.52 12.60 -8.60
CA LEU A 185 -1.00 13.42 -7.47
C LEU A 185 0.09 13.73 -6.43
N ALA A 186 0.86 12.73 -6.00
CA ALA A 186 1.90 12.92 -4.97
C ALA A 186 3.05 13.83 -5.44
N ARG A 187 3.45 13.71 -6.71
CA ARG A 187 4.48 14.58 -7.30
C ARG A 187 3.95 15.99 -7.48
N ALA A 188 2.72 16.10 -7.99
CA ALA A 188 2.05 17.38 -8.19
C ALA A 188 1.90 18.13 -6.87
N GLU A 189 1.48 17.46 -5.80
CA GLU A 189 1.35 18.03 -4.46
C GLU A 189 2.68 18.61 -3.98
N THR A 190 3.74 17.81 -4.03
CA THR A 190 5.09 18.24 -3.62
C THR A 190 5.56 19.45 -4.43
N THR A 191 5.41 19.40 -5.74
CA THR A 191 5.86 20.45 -6.66
C THR A 191 5.07 21.75 -6.45
N LEU A 192 3.75 21.66 -6.26
CA LEU A 192 2.88 22.81 -6.03
C LEU A 192 3.11 23.43 -4.65
N LEU A 193 3.38 22.62 -3.62
CA LEU A 193 3.79 23.12 -2.30
C LEU A 193 5.07 23.96 -2.42
N GLN A 194 6.09 23.41 -3.07
CA GLN A 194 7.33 24.14 -3.33
C GLN A 194 7.11 25.42 -4.14
N ALA A 195 6.21 25.39 -5.12
CA ALA A 195 5.85 26.57 -5.91
C ALA A 195 5.20 27.66 -5.03
N VAL A 196 4.33 27.30 -4.09
CA VAL A 196 3.71 28.26 -3.16
C VAL A 196 4.73 28.87 -2.20
N GLU A 197 5.68 28.07 -1.72
CA GLU A 197 6.75 28.50 -0.80
C GLU A 197 7.78 29.40 -1.49
N ALA A 198 8.16 29.06 -2.73
CA ALA A 198 9.14 29.82 -3.50
C ALA A 198 8.56 31.07 -4.18
N ALA A 199 7.23 31.16 -4.35
CA ALA A 199 6.60 32.29 -5.03
C ALA A 199 6.79 33.59 -4.24
N PRO A 200 7.36 34.65 -4.85
CA PRO A 200 7.47 35.96 -4.22
C PRO A 200 6.07 36.53 -3.95
N ALA A 201 5.94 37.37 -2.92
CA ALA A 201 4.64 37.94 -2.52
C ALA A 201 3.94 38.76 -3.62
N THR A 202 4.71 39.25 -4.60
CA THR A 202 4.23 40.00 -5.76
C THR A 202 3.62 39.11 -6.85
N ASP A 203 4.01 37.84 -6.96
CA ASP A 203 3.48 36.90 -7.95
C ASP A 203 2.22 36.20 -7.43
N ARG A 204 1.15 37.00 -7.29
CA ARG A 204 -0.14 36.53 -6.81
C ARG A 204 -0.78 35.51 -7.76
N GLY A 205 -0.52 35.64 -9.05
CA GLY A 205 -1.10 34.78 -10.10
C GLY A 205 -0.56 33.35 -10.01
N ALA A 206 0.76 33.18 -10.04
CA ALA A 206 1.38 31.85 -9.93
C ALA A 206 1.06 31.21 -8.58
N LYS A 207 1.14 31.98 -7.49
CA LYS A 207 0.79 31.49 -6.14
C LYS A 207 -0.67 31.06 -6.04
N GLY A 208 -1.60 31.82 -6.62
CA GLY A 208 -3.02 31.49 -6.67
C GLY A 208 -3.29 30.23 -7.50
N ALA A 209 -2.64 30.08 -8.65
CA ALA A 209 -2.73 28.86 -9.46
C ALA A 209 -2.16 27.63 -8.74
N ALA A 210 -1.03 27.77 -8.02
CA ALA A 210 -0.44 26.67 -7.27
C ALA A 210 -1.33 26.21 -6.09
N LEU A 211 -1.85 27.17 -5.31
CA LEU A 211 -2.81 26.91 -4.24
C LEU A 211 -4.11 26.27 -4.76
N SER A 212 -4.58 26.68 -5.94
CA SER A 212 -5.75 26.06 -6.55
C SER A 212 -5.49 24.59 -6.90
N GLY A 213 -4.29 24.26 -7.42
CA GLY A 213 -3.92 22.88 -7.73
C GLY A 213 -3.86 21.99 -6.49
N LEU A 214 -3.33 22.52 -5.37
CA LEU A 214 -3.37 21.82 -4.07
C LEU A 214 -4.79 21.58 -3.59
N GLY A 215 -5.68 22.56 -3.78
CA GLY A 215 -7.10 22.42 -3.51
C GLY A 215 -7.76 21.26 -4.26
N GLU A 216 -7.46 21.13 -5.56
CA GLU A 216 -7.99 20.02 -6.38
C GLU A 216 -7.43 18.66 -5.96
N ILE A 217 -6.14 18.59 -5.61
CA ILE A 217 -5.53 17.36 -5.10
C ILE A 217 -6.18 16.92 -3.80
N TYR A 218 -6.36 17.83 -2.84
CA TYR A 218 -7.01 17.52 -1.56
C TYR A 218 -8.47 17.12 -1.75
N ALA A 219 -9.19 17.76 -2.67
CA ALA A 219 -10.55 17.36 -3.00
C ALA A 219 -10.59 15.93 -3.58
N GLY A 220 -9.65 15.60 -4.47
CA GLY A 220 -9.48 14.26 -5.05
C GLY A 220 -9.13 13.18 -4.03
N GLN A 221 -8.43 13.54 -2.96
CA GLN A 221 -8.09 12.66 -1.84
C GLN A 221 -9.22 12.55 -0.79
N GLY A 222 -10.34 13.24 -0.98
CA GLY A 222 -11.44 13.31 0.00
C GLY A 222 -11.17 14.22 1.19
N ARG A 223 -10.05 14.96 1.20
CA ARG A 223 -9.65 15.93 2.23
C ARG A 223 -10.35 17.28 1.99
N ILE A 224 -11.69 17.27 2.07
CA ILE A 224 -12.52 18.40 1.63
C ILE A 224 -12.27 19.69 2.42
N ASP A 225 -12.07 19.61 3.73
CA ASP A 225 -11.84 20.82 4.54
C ASP A 225 -10.50 21.49 4.21
N GLU A 226 -9.45 20.70 4.03
CA GLU A 226 -8.14 21.18 3.61
C GLU A 226 -8.19 21.74 2.19
N ALA A 227 -8.94 21.09 1.29
CA ALA A 227 -9.20 21.61 -0.05
C ALA A 227 -9.84 23.01 0.00
N LYS A 228 -10.89 23.18 0.81
CA LYS A 228 -11.57 24.48 0.97
C LYS A 228 -10.62 25.56 1.48
N VAL A 229 -9.72 25.24 2.40
CA VAL A 229 -8.71 26.19 2.91
C VAL A 229 -7.80 26.67 1.78
N GLN A 230 -7.24 25.75 0.96
CA GLN A 230 -6.33 26.14 -0.12
C GLN A 230 -7.07 26.89 -1.25
N LEU A 231 -8.27 26.43 -1.62
CA LEU A 231 -9.10 27.08 -2.63
C LEU A 231 -9.53 28.48 -2.20
N ARG A 232 -9.82 28.70 -0.92
CA ARG A 232 -10.12 30.04 -0.38
C ARG A 232 -8.93 30.97 -0.53
N LYS A 233 -7.73 30.54 -0.14
CA LYS A 233 -6.50 31.33 -0.32
C LYS A 233 -6.25 31.64 -1.80
N ALA A 234 -6.44 30.67 -2.68
CA ALA A 234 -6.32 30.87 -4.13
C ALA A 234 -7.36 31.89 -4.66
N ALA A 235 -8.60 31.82 -4.18
CA ALA A 235 -9.67 32.75 -4.55
C ALA A 235 -9.40 34.19 -4.08
N GLU A 236 -8.84 34.37 -2.88
CA GLU A 236 -8.39 35.68 -2.35
C GLU A 236 -7.23 36.28 -3.16
N LEU A 237 -6.44 35.43 -3.83
CA LEU A 237 -5.42 35.84 -4.78
C LEU A 237 -5.97 36.11 -6.19
N GLY A 238 -7.28 35.97 -6.41
CA GLY A 238 -7.96 36.26 -7.67
C GLY A 238 -8.08 35.07 -8.63
N ASN A 239 -7.80 33.84 -8.18
CA ASN A 239 -7.99 32.66 -9.04
C ASN A 239 -9.48 32.32 -9.21
N GLU A 240 -10.01 32.54 -10.42
CA GLU A 240 -11.43 32.27 -10.75
C GLU A 240 -11.79 30.79 -10.75
N GLY A 241 -10.87 29.90 -11.13
CA GLY A 241 -11.08 28.45 -11.07
C GLY A 241 -11.31 27.99 -9.62
N ALA A 242 -10.49 28.50 -8.70
CA ALA A 242 -10.60 28.22 -7.28
C ALA A 242 -11.91 28.73 -6.68
N LYS A 243 -12.38 29.93 -7.07
CA LYS A 243 -13.70 30.46 -6.64
C LYS A 243 -14.84 29.53 -7.04
N LYS A 244 -14.87 29.10 -8.30
CA LYS A 244 -15.90 28.17 -8.82
C LYS A 244 -15.85 26.84 -8.11
N ARG A 245 -14.65 26.28 -7.91
CA ARG A 245 -14.48 25.01 -7.22
C ARG A 245 -14.91 25.08 -5.76
N LEU A 246 -14.53 26.15 -5.06
CA LEU A 246 -14.91 26.39 -3.67
C LEU A 246 -16.43 26.49 -3.52
N ALA A 247 -17.11 27.18 -4.45
CA ALA A 247 -18.56 27.25 -4.47
C ALA A 247 -19.17 25.84 -4.65
N ALA A 248 -18.67 25.06 -5.62
CA ALA A 248 -19.15 23.69 -5.86
C ALA A 248 -18.98 22.77 -4.64
N LEU A 249 -17.88 22.91 -3.87
CA LEU A 249 -17.63 22.14 -2.65
C LEU A 249 -18.42 22.63 -1.41
N SER A 250 -18.99 23.83 -1.50
CA SER A 250 -19.77 24.44 -0.41
C SER A 250 -21.27 24.26 -0.58
N LEU A 251 -21.72 23.90 -1.79
CA LEU A 251 -23.10 23.53 -2.03
C LEU A 251 -23.41 22.18 -1.39
N PRO A 252 -24.57 22.01 -0.74
CA PRO A 252 -25.01 20.70 -0.28
C PRO A 252 -25.15 19.76 -1.48
N PRO A 253 -24.86 18.45 -1.32
CA PRO A 253 -25.02 17.49 -2.40
C PRO A 253 -26.47 17.56 -2.90
N GLN A 254 -26.66 17.84 -4.19
CA GLN A 254 -27.97 17.76 -4.82
C GLN A 254 -28.41 16.29 -4.73
N ARG A 255 -29.41 16.03 -3.89
CA ARG A 255 -30.06 14.73 -3.77
C ARG A 255 -31.02 14.51 -4.92
#